data_AF-A0A226QH45-F1
#
_entry.id   AF-A0A226QH45-F1
#
_cell.length_a   1.000
_cell.length_b   1.000
_cell.length_c   1.000
_cell.angle_alpha   90.00
_cell.angle_beta   90.00
_cell.angle_gamma   90.00
#
_symmetry.space_group_name_H-M   'P 1'
#
loop_
_entity.id
_entity.type
_entity.pdbx_description
1 polymer ?
#
loop_
_entity_poly.entity_id
_entity_poly.type
_entity_poly.pdbx_seq_one_letter_code
_entity_poly.pdbx_strand_id
1 'polypeptide(L)'
;MANDVCEVFSINAEKVDAVRQRINEISGVEQLFKALADATRLKITYALMLEKELCVCDVAMIIGCTVATASHHLRFLRDMGIAKHRKEGKLVFYSLKDDHVEQLVALALVHAKEGGEHDGK
;
A
#
# COMPACT_ATOMS: atom_id res chain seq x y z
N MET A 1 22.24 -20.26 -37.95
CA MET A 1 22.33 -18.86 -38.38
C MET A 1 20.93 -18.29 -38.19
N ALA A 2 20.63 -17.28 -37.37
CA ALA A 2 21.41 -16.14 -36.87
C ALA A 2 21.35 -16.05 -35.33
N ASN A 3 22.39 -15.48 -34.74
CA ASN A 3 22.52 -15.23 -33.31
C ASN A 3 22.24 -13.74 -33.10
N ASP A 4 20.96 -13.36 -32.96
CA ASP A 4 20.56 -11.98 -32.68
C ASP A 4 20.82 -11.66 -31.20
N VAL A 5 22.11 -11.49 -30.86
CA VAL A 5 22.53 -10.93 -29.58
C VAL A 5 23.05 -9.53 -29.89
N CYS A 6 22.48 -8.51 -29.25
CA CYS A 6 22.96 -7.14 -29.34
C CYS A 6 24.46 -7.06 -28.99
N GLU A 7 25.31 -6.67 -29.96
CA GLU A 7 26.78 -6.61 -29.81
C GLU A 7 27.32 -5.30 -29.21
N VAL A 8 26.46 -4.34 -28.84
CA VAL A 8 26.91 -3.04 -28.31
C VAL A 8 26.19 -2.68 -27.01
N PHE A 9 26.93 -2.69 -25.91
CA PHE A 9 26.49 -2.14 -24.62
C PHE A 9 26.75 -0.62 -24.62
N SER A 10 25.76 0.19 -25.01
CA SER A 10 25.88 1.65 -24.94
C SER A 10 25.34 2.16 -23.60
N ILE A 11 26.24 2.66 -22.74
CA ILE A 11 25.89 3.31 -21.48
C ILE A 11 25.85 4.82 -21.71
N ASN A 12 24.72 5.46 -21.41
CA ASN A 12 24.69 6.90 -21.24
C ASN A 12 25.16 7.25 -19.82
N ALA A 13 26.47 7.48 -19.66
CA ALA A 13 27.11 7.70 -18.36
C ALA A 13 26.49 8.88 -17.59
N GLU A 14 26.19 9.98 -18.28
CA GLU A 14 25.57 11.17 -17.68
C GLU A 14 24.18 10.87 -17.08
N LYS A 15 23.33 10.14 -17.81
CA LYS A 15 22.01 9.71 -17.30
C LYS A 15 22.15 8.76 -16.12
N VAL A 16 23.09 7.81 -16.20
CA VAL A 16 23.33 6.83 -15.13
C VAL A 16 23.77 7.52 -13.85
N ASP A 17 24.72 8.45 -13.92
CA ASP A 17 25.23 9.14 -12.75
C ASP A 17 24.17 10.06 -12.13
N ALA A 18 23.38 10.75 -12.95
CA ALA A 18 22.26 11.58 -12.48
C ALA A 18 21.21 10.75 -11.71
N VAL A 19 20.85 9.56 -12.20
CA VAL A 19 19.88 8.69 -11.50
C VAL A 19 20.51 8.04 -10.26
N ARG A 20 21.77 7.59 -10.33
CA ARG A 20 22.47 6.97 -9.19
C ARG A 20 22.55 7.89 -7.97
N GLN A 21 22.66 9.21 -8.18
CA GLN A 21 22.68 10.18 -7.09
C GLN A 21 21.35 10.24 -6.32
N ARG A 22 20.23 9.94 -7.01
CA ARG A 22 18.87 10.08 -6.47
C ARG A 22 18.18 8.76 -6.15
N ILE A 23 18.68 7.63 -6.66
CA ILE A 23 17.99 6.34 -6.56
C ILE A 23 17.69 5.92 -5.12
N ASN A 24 18.52 6.33 -4.16
CA ASN A 24 18.33 6.01 -2.75
C ASN A 24 17.31 6.92 -2.04
N GLU A 25 16.79 7.98 -2.67
CA GLU A 25 15.70 8.83 -2.14
C GLU A 25 14.43 8.02 -1.84
N ILE A 26 14.23 6.87 -2.52
CA ILE A 26 13.07 5.98 -2.32
C ILE A 26 13.25 4.99 -1.16
N SER A 27 14.42 4.98 -0.49
CA SER A 27 14.71 4.00 0.56
C SER A 27 13.70 4.09 1.72
N GLY A 28 13.17 2.94 2.15
CA GLY A 28 12.15 2.86 3.19
C GLY A 28 10.71 2.79 2.65
N VAL A 29 10.47 3.23 1.42
CA VAL A 29 9.14 3.14 0.77
C VAL A 29 8.72 1.68 0.58
N GLU A 30 9.66 0.74 0.46
CA GLU A 30 9.34 -0.69 0.38
C GLU A 30 8.62 -1.23 1.62
N GLN A 31 8.78 -0.59 2.79
CA GLN A 31 8.06 -0.98 4.02
C GLN A 31 6.58 -0.66 3.91
N LEU A 32 6.24 0.50 3.33
CA LEU A 32 4.87 0.89 3.03
C LEU A 32 4.21 -0.13 2.09
N PHE A 33 4.90 -0.49 0.99
CA PHE A 33 4.36 -1.49 0.06
C PHE A 33 4.25 -2.88 0.69
N LYS A 34 5.21 -3.32 1.50
CA LYS A 34 5.12 -4.60 2.24
C LYS A 34 3.90 -4.62 3.18
N ALA A 35 3.59 -3.49 3.81
CA ALA A 35 2.42 -3.38 4.66
C ALA A 35 1.11 -3.51 3.86
N LEU A 36 1.03 -2.89 2.69
CA LEU A 36 -0.17 -2.93 1.84
C LEU A 36 -0.28 -4.21 0.97
N ALA A 37 0.81 -4.96 0.78
CA ALA A 37 0.82 -6.18 -0.03
C ALA A 37 0.08 -7.40 0.58
N ASP A 38 -0.41 -7.29 1.82
CA ASP A 38 -1.25 -8.32 2.43
C ASP A 38 -2.73 -8.05 2.16
N ALA A 39 -3.44 -9.05 1.66
CA ALA A 39 -4.84 -8.90 1.24
C ALA A 39 -5.77 -8.45 2.39
N THR A 40 -5.53 -8.91 3.62
CA THR A 40 -6.36 -8.52 4.78
C THR A 40 -6.08 -7.08 5.17
N ARG A 41 -4.81 -6.68 5.25
CA ARG A 41 -4.40 -5.30 5.54
C ARG A 41 -4.90 -4.32 4.48
N LEU A 42 -4.86 -4.69 3.21
CA LEU A 42 -5.37 -3.86 2.13
C LEU A 42 -6.89 -3.67 2.24
N LYS A 43 -7.65 -4.74 2.54
CA LYS A 43 -9.09 -4.65 2.81
C LYS A 43 -9.41 -3.77 4.01
N ILE A 44 -8.64 -3.88 5.10
CA ILE A 44 -8.80 -3.01 6.28
C ILE A 44 -8.54 -1.55 5.91
N THR A 45 -7.45 -1.28 5.19
CA THR A 45 -7.10 0.08 4.75
C THR A 45 -8.18 0.66 3.86
N TYR A 46 -8.73 -0.14 2.94
CA TYR A 46 -9.85 0.26 2.09
C TYR A 46 -11.14 0.50 2.90
N ALA A 47 -11.43 -0.30 3.92
CA ALA A 47 -12.57 -0.05 4.81
C ALA A 47 -12.43 1.28 5.56
N LEU A 48 -11.23 1.61 6.04
CA LEU A 48 -10.90 2.90 6.67
C LEU A 48 -10.85 4.08 5.68
N MET A 49 -10.74 3.82 4.38
CA MET A 49 -10.89 4.83 3.34
C MET A 49 -12.38 5.12 3.11
N LEU A 50 -13.23 4.08 3.06
CA LEU A 50 -14.66 4.24 2.83
C LEU A 50 -15.38 4.92 3.99
N GLU A 51 -14.92 4.67 5.23
CA GLU A 51 -15.49 5.24 6.43
C GLU A 51 -14.44 5.99 7.25
N LYS A 52 -14.79 7.19 7.73
CA LYS A 52 -13.84 8.08 8.41
C LYS A 52 -13.17 7.43 9.62
N GLU A 53 -13.93 6.66 10.39
CA GLU A 53 -13.43 5.96 11.58
C GLU A 53 -14.18 4.64 11.80
N LEU A 54 -13.46 3.58 12.21
CA LEU A 54 -14.04 2.28 12.56
C LEU A 54 -13.43 1.77 13.86
N CYS A 55 -14.23 1.15 14.74
CA CYS A 55 -13.68 0.46 15.90
C CYS A 55 -13.15 -0.93 15.52
N VAL A 56 -12.35 -1.54 16.41
CA VAL A 56 -11.76 -2.87 16.15
C VAL A 56 -12.84 -3.94 15.91
N CYS A 57 -14.00 -3.83 16.56
CA CYS A 57 -15.12 -4.76 16.36
C CYS A 57 -15.73 -4.61 14.97
N ASP A 58 -15.90 -3.37 14.48
CA ASP A 58 -16.42 -3.09 13.13
C ASP A 58 -15.49 -3.70 12.08
N VAL A 59 -14.19 -3.45 12.22
CA VAL A 59 -13.17 -4.01 11.31
C VAL A 59 -13.20 -5.54 11.33
N ALA A 60 -13.27 -6.16 12.51
CA ALA A 60 -13.37 -7.61 12.63
C ALA A 60 -14.61 -8.17 11.91
N MET A 61 -15.76 -7.50 12.05
CA MET A 61 -17.02 -7.88 11.42
C MET A 61 -16.97 -7.72 9.89
N ILE A 62 -16.46 -6.60 9.39
CA ILE A 62 -16.33 -6.32 7.95
C ILE A 62 -15.39 -7.33 7.27
N ILE A 63 -14.26 -7.64 7.93
CA ILE A 63 -13.24 -8.52 7.37
C ILE A 63 -13.58 -10.01 7.55
N GLY A 64 -14.47 -10.35 8.49
CA GLY A 64 -14.82 -11.72 8.81
C GLY A 64 -13.71 -12.45 9.59
N CYS A 65 -13.04 -11.75 10.51
CA CYS A 65 -11.97 -12.32 11.34
C CYS A 65 -12.20 -12.07 12.83
N THR A 66 -11.35 -12.64 13.68
CA THR A 66 -11.46 -12.41 15.14
C THR A 66 -11.04 -10.98 15.50
N VAL A 67 -11.57 -10.44 16.61
CA VAL A 67 -11.15 -9.14 17.16
C VAL A 67 -9.63 -9.11 17.44
N ALA A 68 -9.05 -10.23 17.89
CA ALA A 68 -7.61 -10.34 18.11
C ALA A 68 -6.82 -10.20 16.79
N THR A 69 -7.27 -10.86 15.73
CA THR A 69 -6.68 -10.77 14.39
C THR A 69 -6.81 -9.34 13.82
N ALA A 70 -7.99 -8.73 13.89
CA ALA A 70 -8.20 -7.35 13.45
C ALA A 70 -7.29 -6.37 14.21
N SER A 71 -7.21 -6.52 15.54
CA SER A 71 -6.34 -5.71 16.40
C SER A 71 -4.86 -5.84 16.01
N HIS A 72 -4.40 -7.06 15.69
CA HIS A 72 -3.04 -7.30 15.22
C HIS A 72 -2.75 -6.57 13.91
N HIS A 73 -3.63 -6.68 12.91
CA HIS A 73 -3.46 -5.97 11.64
C HIS A 73 -3.52 -4.44 11.81
N LEU A 74 -4.48 -3.93 12.59
CA LEU A 74 -4.62 -2.49 12.85
C LEU A 74 -3.40 -1.92 13.58
N ARG A 75 -2.84 -2.65 14.54
CA ARG A 75 -1.60 -2.28 15.20
C ARG A 75 -0.44 -2.22 14.20
N PHE A 76 -0.30 -3.25 13.37
CA PHE A 76 0.74 -3.28 12.34
C PHE A 76 0.61 -2.09 11.37
N LEU A 77 -0.60 -1.82 10.86
CA LEU A 77 -0.86 -0.67 9.98
C LEU A 77 -0.53 0.67 10.65
N ARG A 78 -0.85 0.81 11.94
CA ARG A 78 -0.47 2.00 12.72
C ARG A 78 1.04 2.14 12.86
N ASP A 79 1.73 1.05 13.20
CA ASP A 79 3.17 1.04 13.41
C ASP A 79 3.92 1.34 12.10
N MET A 80 3.33 1.02 10.95
CA MET A 80 3.81 1.38 9.60
C MET A 80 3.36 2.77 9.13
N GLY A 81 2.68 3.55 9.98
CA GLY A 81 2.25 4.91 9.64
C GLY A 81 1.06 5.01 8.68
N ILE A 82 0.36 3.89 8.42
CA ILE A 82 -0.81 3.84 7.51
C ILE A 82 -2.09 4.24 8.24
N ALA A 83 -2.22 3.84 9.50
CA ALA A 83 -3.38 4.11 10.33
C ALA A 83 -3.01 4.94 11.57
N LYS A 84 -4.02 5.61 12.13
CA LYS A 84 -3.97 6.24 13.46
C LYS A 84 -5.15 5.74 14.28
N HIS A 85 -5.11 6.00 15.59
CA HIS A 85 -6.24 5.68 16.46
C HIS A 85 -6.53 6.80 17.45
N ARG A 86 -7.77 6.85 17.91
CA ARG A 86 -8.20 7.64 19.07
C ARG A 86 -8.99 6.76 20.02
N LYS A 87 -9.05 7.18 21.29
CA LYS A 87 -9.85 6.51 22.32
C LYS A 87 -11.07 7.35 22.64
N GLU A 88 -12.21 6.68 22.81
CA GLU A 88 -13.46 7.29 23.27
C GLU A 88 -14.12 6.35 24.29
N GLY A 89 -14.05 6.74 25.57
CA GLY A 89 -14.40 5.86 26.67
C GLY A 89 -13.57 4.58 26.67
N LYS A 90 -14.24 3.43 26.51
CA LYS A 90 -13.60 2.10 26.43
C LYS A 90 -13.29 1.64 25.00
N LEU A 91 -13.73 2.40 23.99
CA LEU A 91 -13.58 2.04 22.58
C LEU A 91 -12.31 2.67 22.00
N VAL A 92 -11.71 1.94 21.04
CA VAL A 92 -10.59 2.41 20.23
C VAL A 92 -11.05 2.45 18.78
N PHE A 93 -11.02 3.65 18.21
CA PHE A 93 -11.37 3.92 16.82
C PHE A 93 -10.11 4.12 16.00
N TYR A 94 -10.08 3.54 14.80
CA TYR A 94 -9.01 3.67 13.83
C TYR A 94 -9.47 4.47 12.63
N SER A 95 -8.54 5.20 12.02
CA SER A 95 -8.70 5.93 10.77
C SER A 95 -7.40 5.91 9.97
N LEU A 96 -7.46 6.27 8.69
CA LEU A 96 -6.23 6.49 7.92
C LEU A 96 -5.39 7.61 8.52
N LYS A 97 -4.07 7.46 8.40
CA LYS A 97 -3.13 8.43 8.96
C LYS A 97 -3.36 9.82 8.39
N ASP A 98 -3.42 9.91 7.06
CA ASP A 98 -3.54 11.15 6.28
C ASP A 98 -4.07 10.86 4.86
N ASP A 99 -4.26 11.94 4.10
CA ASP A 99 -4.80 11.93 2.74
C ASP A 99 -3.86 11.27 1.73
N HIS A 100 -2.55 11.17 2.00
CA HIS A 100 -1.61 10.51 1.08
C HIS A 100 -1.85 9.00 1.04
N VAL A 101 -2.15 8.38 2.19
CA VAL A 101 -2.51 6.96 2.27
C VAL A 101 -3.80 6.68 1.51
N GLU A 102 -4.79 7.56 1.65
CA GLU A 102 -6.06 7.48 0.93
C GLU A 102 -5.83 7.55 -0.59
N GLN A 103 -5.08 8.56 -1.06
CA GLN A 103 -4.76 8.74 -2.46
C GLN A 103 -4.00 7.55 -3.04
N LEU A 104 -3.06 6.97 -2.29
CA LEU A 104 -2.30 5.80 -2.71
C LEU A 104 -3.21 4.60 -2.97
N VAL A 105 -4.14 4.30 -2.05
CA VAL A 105 -5.07 3.17 -2.19
C VAL A 105 -6.09 3.44 -3.30
N ALA A 106 -6.61 4.66 -3.39
CA ALA A 106 -7.53 5.06 -4.46
C ALA A 106 -6.89 4.90 -5.84
N LEU A 107 -5.68 5.43 -6.02
CA LEU A 107 -4.94 5.34 -7.27
C LEU A 107 -4.60 3.89 -7.63
N ALA A 108 -4.16 3.09 -6.66
CA ALA A 108 -3.88 1.67 -6.87
C ALA A 108 -5.13 0.90 -7.33
N LEU A 109 -6.31 1.20 -6.76
CA LEU A 109 -7.57 0.58 -7.17
C LEU A 109 -8.00 0.98 -8.59
N VAL A 110 -7.83 2.25 -8.96
CA VAL A 110 -8.09 2.73 -10.33
C VAL A 110 -7.16 2.03 -11.31
N HIS A 111 -5.85 2.06 -11.05
CA HIS A 111 -4.85 1.47 -11.92
C HIS A 111 -5.02 -0.05 -12.09
N ALA A 112 -5.38 -0.77 -11.03
CA ALA A 112 -5.65 -2.21 -11.09
C ALA A 112 -6.85 -2.54 -12.00
N LYS A 113 -7.80 -1.62 -12.18
CA LYS A 113 -8.94 -1.79 -13.10
C LYS A 113 -8.59 -1.46 -14.54
N GLU A 114 -7.71 -0.49 -14.78
CA GLU A 114 -7.20 -0.16 -16.13
C GLU A 114 -6.50 -1.36 -16.79
N GLY A 115 -5.72 -2.11 -16.00
CA GLY A 115 -5.04 -3.33 -16.48
C GLY A 115 -5.98 -4.50 -16.80
N GLY A 116 -7.26 -4.42 -16.44
CA GLY A 116 -8.27 -5.44 -16.74
C GLY A 116 -8.95 -5.28 -18.11
N GLU A 117 -8.74 -4.16 -18.81
CA GLU A 117 -9.37 -3.88 -20.11
C GLU A 117 -8.46 -4.22 -21.32
N HIS A 118 -7.24 -4.73 -21.09
CA HIS A 118 -6.25 -5.05 -22.13
C HIS A 118 -5.94 -6.55 -22.33
N ASP A 119 -6.84 -7.47 -21.94
CA ASP A 119 -6.67 -8.92 -22.19
C ASP A 119 -7.77 -9.50 -23.10
N GLY A 120 -8.30 -8.66 -24.00
CA GLY A 120 -9.43 -8.99 -24.86
C GLY A 120 -9.30 -8.51 -26.30
N LYS A 121 -8.16 -8.78 -26.97
CA LYS A 121 -8.11 -8.85 -28.43
C LYS A 121 -6.95 -9.68 -28.96
#